data_AF-A0A958NZ37-F1
#
_entry.id   AF-A0A958NZ37-F1
#
_cell.length_a   1.000
_cell.length_b   1.000
_cell.length_c   1.000
_cell.angle_alpha   90.00
_cell.angle_beta   90.00
_cell.angle_gamma   90.00
#
_symmetry.space_group_name_H-M   'P 1'
#
loop_
_entity.id
_entity.type
_entity.pdbx_description
1 polymer ?
#
loop_
_entity_poly.entity_id
_entity_poly.type
_entity_poly.pdbx_seq_one_letter_code
_entity_poly.pdbx_strand_id
1 'polypeptide(L)'
;AVKLWGVPLITGGYYPFNSAIFRDYNAAYLLDPAAGVLERDVYYKNILLAFGEYFPFGERFPKLYLWFPQVSNFKRGTNQNPFSLRDGTKLGVTICYEAIVPSFYRKVVSNGVQAVVNLTNDSWFGPTSEPYQHAALSVFRAIETRVPLFRVTNTGISFTVDLMGRMSETTPVYAEGVINNVVPIPKEPPLTPYVLFGDWFVIVCILIALSLVFSKHVALLVRSGHRRSSP
;
A
#
# COMPACT_ATOMS: atom_id res chain seq x y z
N ALA A 1 -28.93 3.17 -1.71
CA ALA A 1 -28.24 2.75 -0.48
C ALA A 1 -27.57 3.92 0.24
N VAL A 2 -26.44 4.46 -0.26
CA VAL A 2 -25.68 5.57 0.37
C VAL A 2 -26.55 6.77 0.78
N LYS A 3 -27.39 7.30 -0.13
CA LYS A 3 -28.35 8.38 0.17
C LYS A 3 -29.37 8.03 1.27
N LEU A 4 -29.76 6.76 1.39
CA LEU A 4 -30.71 6.29 2.40
C LEU A 4 -30.05 6.15 3.77
N TRP A 5 -28.80 5.70 3.83
CA TRP A 5 -28.08 5.51 5.09
C TRP A 5 -27.51 6.81 5.65
N GLY A 6 -27.30 7.83 4.81
CA GLY A 6 -26.68 9.10 5.25
C GLY A 6 -25.20 8.97 5.63
N VAL A 7 -24.59 7.82 5.38
CA VAL A 7 -23.17 7.51 5.68
C VAL A 7 -22.37 7.44 4.38
N PRO A 8 -21.15 8.02 4.31
CA PRO A 8 -20.27 7.87 3.14
C PRO A 8 -19.90 6.39 2.88
N LEU A 9 -19.72 6.04 1.61
CA LEU A 9 -19.28 4.71 1.19
C LEU A 9 -17.98 4.82 0.40
N ILE A 10 -16.99 4.01 0.74
CA ILE A 10 -15.78 3.83 -0.05
C ILE A 10 -15.84 2.46 -0.73
N THR A 11 -15.59 2.42 -2.04
CA THR A 11 -15.62 1.18 -2.82
C THR A 11 -14.55 1.18 -3.91
N GLY A 12 -14.10 -0.01 -4.30
CA GLY A 12 -13.24 -0.21 -5.47
C GLY A 12 -14.06 -0.36 -6.76
N GLY A 13 -13.41 -0.14 -7.90
CA GLY A 13 -13.98 -0.39 -9.23
C GLY A 13 -13.01 -0.02 -10.34
N TYR A 14 -13.47 -0.11 -11.59
CA TYR A 14 -12.71 0.36 -12.74
C TYR A 14 -13.15 1.76 -13.14
N TYR A 15 -12.20 2.59 -13.57
CA TYR A 15 -12.48 3.90 -14.15
C TYR A 15 -12.06 3.92 -15.63
N PRO A 16 -12.98 4.20 -16.57
CA PRO A 16 -12.67 4.15 -17.99
C PRO A 16 -11.73 5.29 -18.41
N PHE A 17 -10.64 4.95 -19.12
CA PHE A 17 -9.76 5.94 -19.76
C PHE A 17 -9.86 5.86 -21.29
N ASN A 18 -10.02 4.63 -21.81
CA ASN A 18 -10.29 4.26 -23.19
C ASN A 18 -9.41 4.96 -24.23
N SER A 19 -8.11 4.63 -24.22
CA SER A 19 -7.13 5.09 -25.22
C SER A 19 -6.62 3.93 -26.07
N ALA A 20 -5.89 4.24 -27.15
CA ALA A 20 -5.31 3.22 -28.04
C ALA A 20 -4.36 2.25 -27.35
N ILE A 21 -3.75 2.67 -26.23
CA ILE A 21 -2.75 1.90 -25.48
C ILE A 21 -3.29 1.44 -24.13
N PHE A 22 -4.15 2.19 -23.44
CA PHE A 22 -4.66 1.84 -22.11
C PHE A 22 -6.17 1.74 -22.10
N ARG A 23 -6.70 0.74 -21.39
CA ARG A 23 -8.14 0.54 -21.27
C ARG A 23 -8.70 1.35 -20.11
N ASP A 24 -8.32 1.02 -18.89
CA ASP A 24 -8.95 1.57 -17.68
C ASP A 24 -7.92 1.94 -16.59
N TYR A 25 -8.38 2.50 -15.48
CA TYR A 25 -7.67 2.53 -14.22
C TYR A 25 -8.29 1.53 -13.24
N ASN A 26 -7.46 0.92 -12.40
CA ASN A 26 -7.93 0.35 -11.14
C ASN A 26 -8.13 1.49 -10.15
N ALA A 27 -9.36 1.67 -9.66
CA ALA A 27 -9.78 2.88 -8.97
C ALA A 27 -10.50 2.59 -7.65
N ALA A 28 -10.45 3.56 -6.75
CA ALA A 28 -11.29 3.65 -5.57
C ALA A 28 -12.15 4.91 -5.66
N TYR A 29 -13.35 4.84 -5.11
CA TYR A 29 -14.36 5.89 -5.13
C TYR A 29 -14.80 6.21 -3.72
N LEU A 30 -14.90 7.50 -3.39
CA LEU A 30 -15.67 7.98 -2.25
C LEU A 30 -17.06 8.43 -2.74
N LEU A 31 -18.11 7.83 -2.19
CA LEU A 31 -19.50 8.16 -2.49
C LEU A 31 -20.12 8.85 -1.27
N ASP A 32 -20.36 10.15 -1.42
CA ASP A 32 -20.84 11.01 -0.33
C ASP A 32 -22.33 11.38 -0.52
N PRO A 33 -23.25 11.06 0.41
CA PRO A 33 -24.70 11.16 0.18
C PRO A 33 -25.27 12.55 -0.12
N ALA A 34 -24.59 13.66 0.21
CA ALA A 34 -25.11 15.03 0.07
C ALA A 34 -24.64 15.75 -1.20
N ALA A 35 -23.72 15.17 -1.98
CA ALA A 35 -23.23 15.82 -3.18
C ALA A 35 -24.20 15.72 -4.38
N GLY A 36 -25.31 14.98 -4.25
CA GLY A 36 -26.36 14.86 -5.27
C GLY A 36 -25.95 14.07 -6.53
N VAL A 37 -24.69 14.19 -6.95
CA VAL A 37 -24.00 13.55 -8.07
C VAL A 37 -22.97 12.56 -7.51
N LEU A 38 -23.00 11.33 -8.01
CA LEU A 38 -22.07 10.24 -7.71
C LEU A 38 -20.75 10.49 -8.45
N GLU A 39 -19.89 11.36 -7.91
CA GLU A 39 -18.43 11.30 -8.02
C GLU A 39 -17.84 12.39 -7.13
N ARG A 40 -17.22 12.01 -6.01
CA ARG A 40 -16.43 12.94 -5.19
C ARG A 40 -15.20 12.21 -4.68
N ASP A 41 -14.06 12.61 -5.24
CA ASP A 41 -12.74 12.01 -5.14
C ASP A 41 -12.63 10.57 -5.67
N VAL A 42 -11.81 10.42 -6.70
CA VAL A 42 -11.39 9.14 -7.26
C VAL A 42 -9.91 9.01 -7.05
N TYR A 43 -9.49 7.85 -6.53
CA TYR A 43 -8.10 7.49 -6.41
C TYR A 43 -7.77 6.45 -7.47
N TYR A 44 -6.72 6.69 -8.24
CA TYR A 44 -6.21 5.74 -9.22
C TYR A 44 -5.00 5.01 -8.65
N LYS A 45 -4.99 3.68 -8.75
CA LYS A 45 -3.87 2.84 -8.32
C LYS A 45 -2.57 3.28 -8.99
N ASN A 46 -1.54 3.54 -8.19
CA ASN A 46 -0.24 4.02 -8.62
C ASN A 46 0.73 2.86 -8.91
N ILE A 47 0.76 1.86 -8.03
CA ILE A 47 1.65 0.71 -8.16
C ILE A 47 0.87 -0.47 -8.73
N LEU A 48 0.99 -0.66 -10.04
CA LEU A 48 0.37 -1.76 -10.77
C LEU A 48 1.17 -3.05 -10.65
N LEU A 49 0.45 -4.17 -10.52
CA LEU A 49 0.98 -5.53 -10.50
C LEU A 49 1.46 -5.93 -11.91
N ALA A 50 2.75 -6.24 -12.03
CA ALA A 50 3.30 -6.73 -13.28
C ALA A 50 2.63 -8.06 -13.69
N PHE A 51 2.37 -8.21 -14.98
CA PHE A 51 1.69 -9.35 -15.62
C PHE A 51 0.23 -9.57 -15.23
N GLY A 52 -0.27 -8.91 -14.18
CA GLY A 52 -1.70 -8.87 -13.87
C GLY A 52 -2.38 -7.62 -14.44
N GLU A 53 -1.84 -6.46 -14.10
CA GLU A 53 -2.42 -5.14 -14.37
C GLU A 53 -1.75 -4.39 -15.52
N TYR A 54 -0.52 -4.77 -15.85
CA TYR A 54 0.21 -4.28 -17.03
C TYR A 54 1.26 -5.31 -17.47
N PHE A 55 1.66 -5.26 -18.74
CA PHE A 55 2.79 -6.05 -19.24
C PHE A 55 4.07 -5.19 -19.21
N PRO A 56 5.19 -5.67 -18.62
CA PRO A 56 6.46 -4.93 -18.67
C PRO A 56 6.89 -4.59 -20.10
N PHE A 57 7.23 -3.32 -20.35
CA PHE A 57 7.50 -2.77 -21.69
C PHE A 57 6.30 -2.77 -22.67
N GLY A 58 5.08 -3.10 -22.21
CA GLY A 58 3.88 -3.12 -23.05
C GLY A 58 3.55 -1.77 -23.70
N GLU A 59 3.89 -0.65 -23.03
CA GLU A 59 3.75 0.69 -23.61
C GLU A 59 4.70 0.91 -24.81
N ARG A 60 5.91 0.35 -24.74
CA ARG A 60 6.92 0.46 -25.82
C ARG A 60 6.66 -0.55 -26.94
N PHE A 61 6.14 -1.73 -26.61
CA PHE A 61 5.83 -2.79 -27.56
C PHE A 61 4.37 -3.25 -27.41
N PRO A 62 3.38 -2.49 -27.92
CA PRO A 62 1.96 -2.80 -27.73
C PRO A 62 1.51 -4.17 -28.23
N LYS A 63 2.26 -4.79 -29.17
CA LYS A 63 2.02 -6.15 -29.66
C LYS A 63 2.05 -7.20 -28.54
N LEU A 64 2.74 -6.95 -27.42
CA LEU A 64 2.74 -7.84 -26.26
C LEU A 64 1.31 -8.09 -25.73
N TYR A 65 0.45 -7.06 -25.73
CA TYR A 65 -0.94 -7.22 -25.30
C TYR A 65 -1.80 -8.02 -26.29
N LEU A 66 -1.39 -8.12 -27.55
CA LEU A 66 -2.04 -8.99 -28.53
C LEU A 66 -1.63 -10.47 -28.34
N TRP A 67 -0.36 -10.70 -27.96
CA TRP A 67 0.14 -12.04 -27.68
C TRP A 67 -0.32 -12.59 -26.33
N PHE A 68 -0.55 -11.71 -25.35
CA PHE A 68 -0.98 -12.05 -24.00
C PHE A 68 -2.28 -11.31 -23.62
N PRO A 69 -3.41 -11.62 -24.29
CA PRO A 69 -4.67 -10.90 -24.10
C PRO A 69 -5.30 -11.06 -22.71
N GLN A 70 -4.81 -12.01 -21.90
CA GLN A 70 -5.28 -12.23 -20.53
C GLN A 70 -4.72 -11.19 -19.54
N VAL A 71 -3.67 -10.47 -19.92
CA VAL A 71 -3.05 -9.44 -19.08
C VAL A 71 -3.84 -8.15 -19.24
N SER A 72 -4.24 -7.54 -18.10
CA SER A 72 -4.90 -6.25 -18.14
C SER A 72 -3.91 -5.16 -18.57
N ASN A 73 -4.45 -4.03 -19.00
CA ASN A 73 -3.66 -2.91 -19.49
C ASN A 73 -4.14 -1.61 -18.85
N PHE A 74 -3.93 -1.55 -17.53
CA PHE A 74 -4.32 -0.42 -16.73
C PHE A 74 -3.31 0.72 -16.82
N LYS A 75 -3.81 1.95 -16.74
CA LYS A 75 -2.98 3.14 -16.61
C LYS A 75 -2.61 3.38 -15.14
N ARG A 76 -1.41 3.91 -14.91
CA ARG A 76 -0.94 4.29 -13.58
C ARG A 76 -1.58 5.59 -13.11
N GLY A 77 -2.06 5.60 -11.87
CA GLY A 77 -2.29 6.82 -11.12
C GLY A 77 -1.00 7.61 -10.93
N THR A 78 -1.14 8.93 -10.76
CA THR A 78 -0.01 9.86 -10.64
C THR A 78 0.00 10.64 -9.33
N ASN A 79 -1.09 10.61 -8.58
CA ASN A 79 -1.25 11.33 -7.32
C ASN A 79 -1.65 10.38 -6.19
N GLN A 80 -1.45 10.85 -4.96
CA GLN A 80 -1.80 10.15 -3.73
C GLN A 80 -2.72 11.03 -2.87
N ASN A 81 -3.61 11.78 -3.53
CA ASN A 81 -4.50 12.71 -2.86
C ASN A 81 -5.44 11.92 -1.93
N PRO A 82 -5.64 12.39 -0.68
CA PRO A 82 -6.56 11.73 0.23
C PRO A 82 -8.01 11.98 -0.16
N PHE A 83 -8.86 11.02 0.21
CA PHE A 83 -10.30 11.24 0.26
C PHE A 83 -10.63 12.16 1.43
N SER A 84 -11.38 13.22 1.16
CA SER A 84 -11.80 14.17 2.19
C SER A 84 -13.24 13.91 2.60
N LEU A 85 -13.44 13.49 3.86
CA LEU A 85 -14.76 13.41 4.47
C LEU A 85 -15.27 14.81 4.85
N ARG A 86 -16.58 14.94 5.06
CA ARG A 86 -17.23 16.23 5.33
C ARG A 86 -16.82 16.88 6.64
N ASP A 87 -16.47 16.07 7.63
CA ASP A 87 -15.98 16.54 8.93
C ASP A 87 -14.51 17.03 8.87
N GLY A 88 -13.91 17.02 7.67
CA GLY A 88 -12.53 17.40 7.43
C GLY A 88 -11.53 16.25 7.59
N THR A 89 -11.98 15.03 7.91
CA THR A 89 -11.12 13.86 8.02
C THR A 89 -10.57 13.47 6.64
N LYS A 90 -9.25 13.39 6.53
CA LYS A 90 -8.53 12.95 5.34
C LYS A 90 -8.16 11.48 5.46
N LEU A 91 -8.57 10.69 4.47
CA LEU A 91 -8.28 9.28 4.39
C LEU A 91 -7.29 9.03 3.25
N GLY A 92 -6.13 8.45 3.57
CA GLY A 92 -5.22 7.91 2.58
C GLY A 92 -5.82 6.68 1.93
N VAL A 93 -5.50 6.44 0.66
CA VAL A 93 -6.04 5.31 -0.09
C VAL A 93 -4.89 4.48 -0.64
N THR A 94 -5.02 3.17 -0.48
CA THR A 94 -4.14 2.18 -1.09
C THR A 94 -4.99 1.07 -1.68
N ILE A 95 -4.59 0.54 -2.83
CA ILE A 95 -5.26 -0.58 -3.48
C ILE A 95 -4.34 -1.79 -3.50
N CYS A 96 -4.84 -2.91 -3.01
CA CYS A 96 -4.14 -4.19 -2.98
C CYS A 96 -2.76 -4.04 -2.31
N TYR A 97 -1.71 -4.53 -2.95
CA TYR A 97 -0.36 -4.57 -2.42
C TYR A 97 0.33 -3.20 -2.26
N GLU A 98 -0.30 -2.09 -2.68
CA GLU A 98 0.20 -0.75 -2.32
C GLU A 98 0.32 -0.58 -0.80
N ALA A 99 -0.54 -1.26 -0.03
CA ALA A 99 -0.51 -1.27 1.42
C ALA A 99 0.65 -2.04 2.04
N ILE A 100 1.49 -2.71 1.26
CA ILE A 100 2.69 -3.38 1.78
C ILE A 100 3.99 -2.71 1.34
N VAL A 101 3.94 -1.74 0.41
CA VAL A 101 5.12 -1.02 -0.08
C VAL A 101 5.47 0.12 0.91
N PRO A 102 6.56 0.01 1.70
CA PRO A 102 6.82 0.94 2.82
C PRO A 102 6.98 2.39 2.38
N SER A 103 7.77 2.63 1.34
CA SER A 103 8.04 3.97 0.82
C SER A 103 6.80 4.65 0.24
N PHE A 104 5.92 3.88 -0.39
CA PHE A 104 4.66 4.38 -0.94
C PHE A 104 3.66 4.68 0.16
N TYR A 105 3.47 3.76 1.10
CA TYR A 105 2.56 3.98 2.24
C TYR A 105 2.99 5.19 3.06
N ARG A 106 4.29 5.34 3.31
CA ARG A 106 4.85 6.53 3.95
C ARG A 106 4.48 7.81 3.19
N LYS A 107 4.62 7.81 1.86
CA LYS A 107 4.26 8.97 1.02
C LYS A 107 2.76 9.30 1.09
N VAL A 108 1.90 8.28 1.12
CA VAL A 108 0.46 8.46 1.34
C VAL A 108 0.22 9.14 2.70
N VAL A 109 0.87 8.67 3.76
CA VAL A 109 0.75 9.26 5.10
C VAL A 109 1.28 10.69 5.16
N SER A 110 2.41 10.97 4.51
CA SER A 110 3.01 12.31 4.44
C SER A 110 2.11 13.37 3.78
N ASN A 111 1.03 12.96 3.09
CA ASN A 111 0.01 13.89 2.59
C ASN A 111 -0.98 14.37 3.68
N GLY A 112 -0.68 14.12 4.96
CA GLY A 112 -1.44 14.64 6.10
C GLY A 112 -2.76 13.93 6.30
N VAL A 113 -2.76 12.60 6.14
CA VAL A 113 -3.96 11.77 6.31
C VAL A 113 -4.09 11.29 7.75
N GLN A 114 -5.32 11.09 8.21
CA GLN A 114 -5.61 10.70 9.60
C GLN A 114 -5.88 9.21 9.75
N ALA A 115 -6.24 8.53 8.66
CA ALA A 115 -6.30 7.08 8.56
C ALA A 115 -6.03 6.65 7.11
N VAL A 116 -5.78 5.36 6.89
CA VAL A 116 -5.63 4.78 5.56
C VAL A 116 -6.68 3.70 5.34
N VAL A 117 -7.30 3.71 4.16
CA VAL A 117 -8.16 2.63 3.68
C VAL A 117 -7.40 1.81 2.65
N ASN A 118 -7.34 0.50 2.86
CA ASN A 118 -6.81 -0.46 1.91
C ASN A 118 -7.94 -1.30 1.31
N LEU A 119 -8.14 -1.17 0.00
CA LEU A 119 -9.10 -1.98 -0.75
C LEU A 119 -8.35 -3.05 -1.53
N THR A 120 -8.54 -4.33 -1.20
CA THR A 120 -7.80 -5.44 -1.81
C THR A 120 -8.71 -6.55 -2.31
N ASN A 121 -8.17 -7.35 -3.23
CA ASN A 121 -8.74 -8.63 -3.60
C ASN A 121 -7.61 -9.66 -3.58
N ASP A 122 -7.64 -10.56 -2.59
CA ASP A 122 -6.62 -11.59 -2.42
C ASP A 122 -7.01 -12.91 -3.12
N SER A 123 -8.05 -12.91 -3.96
CA SER A 123 -8.56 -14.13 -4.63
C SER A 123 -7.56 -14.76 -5.60
N TRP A 124 -6.60 -13.97 -6.08
CA TRP A 124 -5.58 -14.41 -7.04
C TRP A 124 -4.63 -15.47 -6.48
N PHE A 125 -4.49 -15.54 -5.16
CA PHE A 125 -3.53 -16.41 -4.51
C PHE A 125 -4.14 -17.73 -4.03
N GLY A 126 -5.46 -17.92 -4.15
CA GLY A 126 -6.13 -19.11 -3.64
C GLY A 126 -6.04 -19.22 -2.11
N PRO A 127 -6.44 -20.37 -1.53
CA PRO A 127 -6.33 -20.65 -0.10
C PRO A 127 -4.88 -21.01 0.28
N THR A 128 -3.97 -20.07 0.06
CA THR A 128 -2.54 -20.22 0.38
C THR A 128 -2.14 -19.34 1.57
N SER A 129 -0.84 -19.27 1.87
CA SER A 129 -0.31 -18.42 2.94
C SER A 129 -0.27 -16.93 2.58
N GLU A 130 -0.40 -16.57 1.31
CA GLU A 130 -0.23 -15.18 0.86
C GLU A 130 -1.20 -14.20 1.55
N PRO A 131 -2.52 -14.46 1.67
CA PRO A 131 -3.43 -13.49 2.28
C PRO A 131 -3.05 -13.14 3.73
N TYR A 132 -2.48 -14.12 4.45
CA TYR A 132 -1.96 -13.93 5.81
C TYR A 132 -0.68 -13.10 5.83
N GLN A 133 0.24 -13.34 4.90
CA GLN A 133 1.48 -12.57 4.78
C GLN A 133 1.20 -11.13 4.36
N HIS A 134 0.31 -10.93 3.40
CA HIS A 134 -0.13 -9.62 2.93
C HIS A 134 -0.82 -8.83 4.04
N ALA A 135 -1.75 -9.47 4.77
CA ALA A 135 -2.37 -8.90 5.96
C ALA A 135 -1.32 -8.46 6.99
N ALA A 136 -0.40 -9.35 7.38
CA ALA A 136 0.64 -9.05 8.36
C ALA A 136 1.54 -7.88 7.93
N LEU A 137 1.95 -7.84 6.66
CA LEU A 137 2.76 -6.74 6.11
C LEU A 137 2.04 -5.40 6.13
N SER A 138 0.71 -5.38 5.92
CA SER A 138 -0.08 -4.15 6.00
C SER A 138 -0.20 -3.61 7.44
N VAL A 139 -0.25 -4.50 8.44
CA VAL A 139 -0.24 -4.10 9.86
C VAL A 139 1.06 -3.35 10.21
N PHE A 140 2.21 -3.81 9.72
CA PHE A 140 3.47 -3.12 9.95
C PHE A 140 3.47 -1.69 9.42
N ARG A 141 2.81 -1.41 8.29
CA ARG A 141 2.71 -0.05 7.76
C ARG A 141 1.94 0.88 8.70
N ALA A 142 0.84 0.40 9.29
CA ALA A 142 0.07 1.15 10.28
C ALA A 142 0.91 1.45 11.54
N ILE A 143 1.68 0.46 12.01
CA ILE A 143 2.57 0.60 13.17
C ILE A 143 3.68 1.61 12.89
N GLU A 144 4.39 1.46 11.78
CA GLU A 144 5.53 2.30 11.39
C GLU A 144 5.16 3.78 11.25
N THR A 145 3.93 4.04 10.80
CA THR A 145 3.46 5.40 10.53
C THR A 145 2.59 5.97 11.64
N ARG A 146 2.16 5.16 12.61
CA ARG A 146 1.12 5.51 13.59
C ARG A 146 -0.06 6.19 12.91
N VAL A 147 -0.63 5.50 11.94
CA VAL A 147 -1.86 5.90 11.27
C VAL A 147 -2.80 4.69 11.22
N PRO A 148 -4.05 4.80 11.74
CA PRO A 148 -5.01 3.72 11.69
C PRO A 148 -5.22 3.19 10.27
N LEU A 149 -5.43 1.87 10.15
CA LEU A 149 -5.65 1.18 8.89
C LEU A 149 -7.03 0.51 8.90
N PHE A 150 -7.77 0.68 7.81
CA PHE A 150 -8.98 -0.06 7.50
C PHE A 150 -8.70 -0.94 6.27
N ARG A 151 -8.50 -2.24 6.47
CA ARG A 151 -8.28 -3.20 5.39
C ARG A 151 -9.58 -3.92 5.07
N VAL A 152 -10.05 -3.77 3.83
CA VAL A 152 -11.27 -4.38 3.32
C VAL A 152 -10.92 -5.23 2.12
N THR A 153 -11.29 -6.51 2.18
CA THR A 153 -10.90 -7.51 1.19
C THR A 153 -12.11 -8.26 0.64
N ASN A 154 -12.04 -8.73 -0.61
CA ASN A 154 -13.07 -9.60 -1.18
C ASN A 154 -13.04 -11.03 -0.60
N THR A 155 -11.91 -11.73 -0.72
CA THR A 155 -11.75 -13.13 -0.23
C THR A 155 -10.65 -13.28 0.82
N GLY A 156 -9.96 -12.20 1.18
CA GLY A 156 -8.84 -12.19 2.11
C GLY A 156 -9.25 -11.94 3.55
N ILE A 157 -8.30 -11.42 4.33
CA ILE A 157 -8.51 -11.08 5.75
C ILE A 157 -8.82 -9.58 5.85
N SER A 158 -10.07 -9.24 6.15
CA SER A 158 -10.47 -7.87 6.47
C SER A 158 -10.29 -7.62 7.96
N PHE A 159 -9.85 -6.42 8.33
CA PHE A 159 -9.67 -5.99 9.72
C PHE A 159 -9.40 -4.48 9.80
N THR A 160 -9.33 -3.98 11.02
CA THR A 160 -8.84 -2.64 11.32
C THR A 160 -7.63 -2.69 12.23
N VAL A 161 -6.75 -1.69 12.13
CA VAL A 161 -5.60 -1.49 13.02
C VAL A 161 -5.72 -0.09 13.61
N ASP A 162 -5.64 0.00 14.93
CA ASP A 162 -5.68 1.29 15.61
C ASP A 162 -4.31 2.01 15.58
N LEU A 163 -4.28 3.23 16.14
CA LEU A 163 -3.08 4.06 16.23
C LEU A 163 -1.90 3.38 16.96
N MET A 164 -2.19 2.45 17.86
CA MET A 164 -1.22 1.72 18.67
C MET A 164 -0.76 0.42 17.99
N GLY A 165 -1.27 0.11 16.80
CA GLY A 165 -0.95 -1.13 16.09
C GLY A 165 -1.80 -2.33 16.51
N ARG A 166 -2.88 -2.12 17.27
CA ARG A 166 -3.75 -3.20 17.74
C ARG A 166 -4.73 -3.56 16.65
N MET A 167 -4.76 -4.83 16.29
CA MET A 167 -5.67 -5.36 15.30
C MET A 167 -7.02 -5.66 15.93
N SER A 168 -8.11 -5.40 15.20
CA SER A 168 -9.45 -5.85 15.57
C SER A 168 -9.63 -7.35 15.36
N GLU A 169 -10.84 -7.83 15.60
CA GLU A 169 -11.31 -9.09 15.01
C GLU A 169 -11.16 -9.06 13.48
N THR A 170 -11.03 -10.25 12.89
CA THR A 170 -10.73 -10.46 11.47
C THR A 170 -11.84 -11.29 10.80
N THR A 171 -12.09 -11.07 9.52
CA THR A 171 -12.91 -12.01 8.72
C THR A 171 -12.13 -13.29 8.40
N PRO A 172 -12.81 -14.44 8.26
CA PRO A 172 -12.22 -15.64 7.68
C PRO A 172 -11.86 -15.43 6.20
N VAL A 173 -10.86 -16.16 5.71
CA VAL A 173 -10.49 -16.18 4.28
C VAL A 173 -11.50 -17.05 3.52
N TYR A 174 -11.90 -16.64 2.30
CA TYR A 174 -12.86 -17.35 1.45
C TYR A 174 -14.25 -17.59 2.08
N ALA A 175 -14.65 -16.75 3.03
CA ALA A 175 -15.99 -16.81 3.61
C ALA A 175 -16.54 -15.40 3.80
N GLU A 176 -17.88 -15.29 3.74
CA GLU A 176 -18.56 -14.03 3.95
C GLU A 176 -18.40 -13.56 5.40
N GLY A 177 -18.17 -12.27 5.57
CA GLY A 177 -17.99 -11.68 6.89
C GLY A 177 -18.19 -10.18 6.86
N VAL A 178 -18.60 -9.62 7.99
CA VAL A 178 -18.75 -8.19 8.21
C VAL A 178 -18.03 -7.82 9.50
N ILE A 179 -17.24 -6.75 9.45
CA ILE A 179 -16.64 -6.16 10.64
C ILE A 179 -17.37 -4.84 10.90
N ASN A 180 -17.99 -4.75 12.08
CA ASN A 180 -18.52 -3.52 12.60
C ASN A 180 -17.65 -3.09 13.79
N ASN A 181 -16.73 -2.15 13.55
CA ASN A 181 -15.78 -1.70 14.57
C ASN A 181 -15.72 -0.17 14.62
N VAL A 182 -15.51 0.37 15.82
CA VAL A 182 -15.28 1.81 16.03
C VAL A 182 -13.80 2.03 16.28
N VAL A 183 -13.15 2.73 15.35
CA VAL A 183 -11.71 3.04 15.43
C VAL A 183 -11.55 4.53 15.69
N PRO A 184 -10.92 4.94 16.81
CA PRO A 184 -10.60 6.33 17.06
C PRO A 184 -9.63 6.87 16.01
N ILE A 185 -10.02 7.93 15.29
CA ILE A 185 -9.17 8.61 14.31
C ILE A 185 -8.62 9.90 14.95
N PRO A 186 -7.30 10.03 15.16
CA PRO A 186 -6.73 11.25 15.70
C PRO A 186 -6.83 12.38 14.67
N LYS A 187 -7.16 13.59 15.12
CA LYS A 187 -7.17 14.78 14.24
C LYS A 187 -5.79 15.09 13.67
N GLU A 188 -4.76 14.88 14.49
CA GLU A 188 -3.36 15.09 14.15
C GLU A 188 -2.57 13.84 14.56
N PRO A 189 -2.41 12.85 13.67
CA PRO A 189 -1.58 11.68 13.96
C PRO A 189 -0.13 12.10 14.25
N PRO A 190 0.54 11.45 15.21
CA PRO A 190 1.93 11.77 15.52
C PRO A 190 2.85 11.40 14.36
N LEU A 191 3.76 12.30 13.99
CA LEU A 191 4.80 12.00 13.01
C LEU A 191 5.84 11.06 13.63
N THR A 192 5.98 9.86 13.09
CA THR A 192 7.00 8.92 13.54
C THR A 192 8.36 9.26 12.93
N PRO A 193 9.48 8.82 13.54
CA PRO A 193 10.79 8.91 12.90
C PRO A 193 10.81 8.30 11.50
N TYR A 194 10.04 7.24 11.27
CA TYR A 194 9.93 6.63 9.94
C TYR A 194 9.22 7.54 8.94
N VAL A 195 8.15 8.24 9.34
CA VAL A 195 7.49 9.22 8.46
C VAL A 195 8.42 10.39 8.11
N LEU A 196 9.22 10.85 9.07
CA LEU A 196 10.14 11.97 8.89
C LEU A 196 11.40 11.62 8.07
N PHE A 197 12.03 10.48 8.38
CA PHE A 197 13.35 10.12 7.86
C PHE A 197 13.33 8.93 6.88
N GLY A 198 12.21 8.23 6.74
CA GLY A 198 12.13 7.04 5.90
C GLY A 198 13.20 6.01 6.26
N ASP A 199 13.86 5.49 5.23
CA ASP A 199 14.81 4.38 5.37
C ASP A 199 16.24 4.84 5.74
N TRP A 200 16.45 6.13 6.02
CA TRP A 200 17.78 6.70 6.34
C TRP A 200 18.45 5.99 7.52
N PHE A 201 17.68 5.64 8.57
CA PHE A 201 18.22 4.90 9.71
C PHE A 201 18.81 3.55 9.28
N VAL A 202 18.10 2.81 8.43
CA VAL A 202 18.54 1.51 7.92
C VAL A 202 19.78 1.68 7.03
N ILE A 203 19.79 2.68 6.15
CA ILE A 203 20.95 2.99 5.30
C ILE A 203 22.20 3.26 6.15
N VAL A 204 22.08 4.07 7.20
CA VAL A 204 23.19 4.37 8.11
C VAL A 204 23.68 3.09 8.82
N CYS A 205 22.78 2.25 9.32
CA CYS A 205 23.15 0.97 9.92
C CYS A 205 23.89 0.05 8.93
N ILE A 206 23.45 -0.04 7.68
CA ILE A 206 24.10 -0.82 6.63
C ILE A 206 25.51 -0.29 6.36
N LEU A 207 25.67 1.03 6.24
CA LEU A 207 26.98 1.64 6.00
C LEU A 207 27.96 1.40 7.16
N ILE A 208 27.49 1.49 8.41
CA ILE A 208 28.29 1.16 9.59
C ILE A 208 28.69 -0.32 9.57
N ALA A 209 27.75 -1.23 9.29
CA ALA A 209 28.04 -2.66 9.24
C ALA A 209 29.07 -2.99 8.15
N LEU A 210 28.92 -2.41 6.95
CA LEU A 210 29.88 -2.58 5.85
C LEU A 210 31.25 -2.01 6.20
N SER A 211 31.31 -0.84 6.85
CA SER A 211 32.55 -0.24 7.33
C SER A 211 33.28 -1.16 8.31
N LEU A 212 32.56 -1.71 9.29
CA LEU A 212 33.14 -2.64 10.28
C LEU A 212 33.67 -3.94 9.64
N VAL A 213 32.95 -4.49 8.66
CA VAL A 213 33.39 -5.68 7.91
C VAL A 213 34.63 -5.35 7.08
N PHE A 214 34.64 -4.22 6.39
CA PHE A 214 35.78 -3.78 5.59
C PHE A 214 37.03 -3.55 6.45
N SER A 215 36.92 -2.82 7.57
CA SER A 215 38.03 -2.58 8.49
C SER A 215 38.62 -3.88 9.04
N LYS A 216 37.79 -4.88 9.35
CA LYS A 216 38.26 -6.21 9.76
C LYS A 216 39.01 -6.93 8.64
N HIS A 217 38.50 -6.91 7.41
CA HIS A 217 39.17 -7.52 6.26
C HIS A 217 40.54 -6.87 5.97
N VAL A 218 40.61 -5.53 6.00
CA VAL A 218 41.88 -4.80 5.85
C VAL A 218 42.87 -5.19 6.94
N ALA A 219 42.43 -5.25 8.21
CA ALA A 219 43.29 -5.66 9.31
C ALA A 219 43.83 -7.11 9.17
N LEU A 220 43.00 -8.04 8.66
CA LEU A 220 43.43 -9.41 8.37
C LEU A 220 44.46 -9.49 7.23
N LEU A 221 44.24 -8.72 6.15
CA LEU A 221 45.18 -8.66 5.03
C LEU A 221 46.54 -8.09 5.47
N VAL A 222 46.55 -6.99 6.24
CA VAL A 222 47.79 -6.40 6.79
C VAL A 222 48.53 -7.39 7.69
N ARG A 223 47.82 -8.13 8.56
CA ARG A 223 48.41 -9.18 9.42
C ARG A 223 48.95 -10.37 8.61
N SER A 224 48.29 -10.76 7.53
CA SER A 224 48.74 -11.85 6.65
C SER A 224 49.97 -11.48 5.82
N GLY A 225 50.08 -10.20 5.43
CA GLY A 225 51.26 -9.66 4.76
C GLY A 225 52.49 -9.64 5.69
N HIS A 226 52.31 -9.22 6.95
CA HIS A 226 53.40 -9.21 7.94
C HIS A 226 53.93 -10.61 8.29
N ARG A 227 53.10 -11.66 8.25
CA ARG A 227 53.54 -13.05 8.48
C ARG A 227 54.31 -13.66 7.32
N ARG A 228 54.19 -13.13 6.10
CA ARG A 228 54.92 -13.60 4.90
C ARG A 228 56.28 -12.92 4.71
N SER A 229 56.54 -11.83 5.43
CA SER A 229 57.78 -11.04 5.34
C SER A 229 58.78 -11.26 6.48
N SER A 230 58.48 -12.16 7.42
CA SER A 230 59.43 -12.60 8.45
C SER A 230 60.26 -13.79 7.92
N PRO A 231 61.61 -13.70 7.89
CA PRO A 231 62.51 -14.71 7.33
C PRO A 231 62.52 -16.03 8.09
#